data_AF-F7VIC7-F1
#
_entry.id   AF-F7VIC7-F1
#
_cell.length_a   1.000
_cell.length_b   1.000
_cell.length_c   1.000
_cell.angle_alpha   90.00
_cell.angle_beta   90.00
_cell.angle_gamma   90.00
#
_symmetry.space_group_name_H-M   'P 1'
#
loop_
_entity.id
_entity.type
_entity.pdbx_description
1 polymer ?
#
loop_
_entity_poly.entity_id
_entity_poly.type
_entity_poly.pdbx_seq_one_letter_code
_entity_poly.pdbx_strand_id
1 'polypeptide(L)'
;MLNALRAALKQYPDELRNRIVLVGQSQGGGAALGTGWMAPRYAPDLHILGVVATGVVTDFAPTAHPKHPPMTRSNTESPHMAAGFEILTDEGSKQSLHPGQDMDAGMTEKGHDLSRQARQSCLGDLFRYTDSHDITTANMFTAGAAPEDPAYIQAFTIPNAHFSVPVLVGTGLADGEAGISQQYNAVAAMCDAGTHVTWVQYHGLTHNGAVNPSANDSVPFALGLLKGKAPKSTCSTLKPLGHEEEPTPGIKWNN
;
A
#
# COMPACT_ATOMS: atom_id res chain seq x y z
N MET A 1 4.77 13.26 4.28
CA MET A 1 3.93 13.82 3.19
C MET A 1 3.29 15.18 3.54
N LEU A 2 2.53 15.32 4.64
CA LEU A 2 1.83 16.58 4.98
C LEU A 2 2.75 17.81 5.03
N ASN A 3 3.94 17.69 5.62
CA ASN A 3 4.90 18.81 5.64
C ASN A 3 5.44 19.17 4.26
N ALA A 4 5.58 18.20 3.35
CA ALA A 4 5.97 18.46 1.97
C ALA A 4 4.87 19.21 1.21
N LEU A 5 3.59 18.91 1.47
CA LEU A 5 2.45 19.67 0.91
C LEU A 5 2.46 21.12 1.38
N ARG A 6 2.67 21.36 2.69
CA ARG A 6 2.81 22.72 3.23
C ARG A 6 3.99 23.46 2.62
N ALA A 7 5.14 22.79 2.48
CA ALA A 7 6.32 23.38 1.87
C ALA A 7 6.07 23.77 0.40
N ALA A 8 5.43 22.90 -0.38
CA ALA A 8 5.07 23.18 -1.77
C ALA A 8 4.11 24.36 -1.90
N LEU A 9 3.02 24.39 -1.12
CA LEU A 9 2.06 25.50 -1.11
C LEU A 9 2.70 26.83 -0.71
N LYS A 10 3.66 26.81 0.22
CA LYS A 10 4.41 28.00 0.63
C LYS A 10 5.36 28.48 -0.46
N GLN A 11 6.01 27.55 -1.17
CA GLN A 11 7.00 27.87 -2.20
C GLN A 11 6.36 28.39 -3.49
N TYR A 12 5.15 27.94 -3.81
CA TYR A 12 4.45 28.25 -5.07
C TYR A 12 3.02 28.78 -4.80
N PRO A 13 2.87 29.91 -4.09
CA PRO A 13 1.58 30.41 -3.65
C PRO A 13 0.69 30.92 -4.81
N ASP A 14 1.30 31.30 -5.94
CA ASP A 14 0.59 31.81 -7.11
C ASP A 14 0.24 30.70 -8.12
N GLU A 15 0.93 29.56 -8.06
CA GLU A 15 0.72 28.42 -8.96
C GLU A 15 -0.11 27.29 -8.31
N LEU A 16 0.02 27.08 -7.00
CA LEU A 16 -0.64 25.98 -6.28
C LEU A 16 -1.77 26.48 -5.40
N ARG A 17 -2.94 25.87 -5.56
CA ARG A 17 -4.07 26.07 -4.65
C ARG A 17 -4.07 24.99 -3.58
N ASN A 18 -4.45 25.38 -2.37
CA ASN A 18 -4.75 24.44 -1.28
C ASN A 18 -6.07 23.70 -1.57
N ARG A 19 -6.02 22.77 -2.52
CA ARG A 19 -7.09 21.86 -2.97
C ARG A 19 -6.40 20.58 -3.43
N ILE A 20 -6.27 19.62 -2.53
CA ILE A 20 -5.31 18.52 -2.66
C ILE A 20 -6.05 17.21 -2.85
N VAL A 21 -5.63 16.40 -3.82
CA VAL A 21 -6.01 14.99 -3.93
C VAL A 21 -4.75 14.17 -3.72
N LEU A 22 -4.78 13.21 -2.80
CA LEU A 22 -3.68 12.31 -2.53
C LEU A 22 -3.77 11.13 -3.48
N VAL A 23 -2.66 10.74 -4.12
CA VAL A 23 -2.63 9.61 -5.06
C VAL A 23 -1.43 8.74 -4.72
N GLY A 24 -1.66 7.44 -4.63
CA GLY A 24 -0.61 6.46 -4.32
C GLY A 24 -0.88 5.07 -4.89
N GLN A 25 0.19 4.30 -5.06
CA GLN A 25 0.17 2.92 -5.54
C GLN A 25 1.03 2.05 -4.64
N SER A 26 0.67 0.77 -4.46
CA SER A 26 1.42 -0.17 -3.63
C SER A 26 1.60 0.37 -2.20
N GLN A 27 2.83 0.34 -1.67
CA GLN A 27 3.23 1.01 -0.43
C GLN A 27 2.87 2.50 -0.43
N GLY A 28 2.97 3.19 -1.57
CA GLY A 28 2.53 4.57 -1.74
C GLY A 28 1.02 4.74 -1.58
N GLY A 29 0.22 3.72 -1.88
CA GLY A 29 -1.22 3.68 -1.61
C GLY A 29 -1.52 3.67 -0.12
N GLY A 30 -0.80 2.85 0.65
CA GLY A 30 -0.81 2.88 2.11
C GLY A 30 -0.37 4.24 2.66
N ALA A 31 0.71 4.82 2.12
CA ALA A 31 1.17 6.14 2.51
C ALA A 31 0.16 7.26 2.21
N ALA A 32 -0.56 7.17 1.09
CA ALA A 32 -1.63 8.11 0.74
C ALA A 32 -2.82 8.01 1.71
N LEU A 33 -3.22 6.78 2.06
CA LEU A 33 -4.23 6.53 3.10
C LEU A 33 -3.75 7.05 4.47
N GLY A 34 -2.56 6.67 4.94
CA GLY A 34 -2.02 7.17 6.20
C GLY A 34 -1.93 8.70 6.25
N THR A 35 -1.56 9.34 5.14
CA THR A 35 -1.53 10.80 5.00
C THR A 35 -2.94 11.41 5.13
N GLY A 36 -3.92 10.86 4.41
CA GLY A 36 -5.31 11.32 4.47
C GLY A 36 -5.93 11.15 5.86
N TRP A 37 -5.60 10.05 6.55
CA TRP A 37 -6.08 9.76 7.90
C TRP A 37 -5.45 10.69 8.95
N MET A 38 -4.15 11.00 8.82
CA MET A 38 -3.46 11.91 9.74
C MET A 38 -3.85 13.37 9.54
N ALA A 39 -4.23 13.78 8.32
CA ALA A 39 -4.42 15.17 7.95
C ALA A 39 -5.34 15.96 8.90
N PRO A 40 -6.55 15.49 9.27
CA PRO A 40 -7.45 16.27 10.13
C PRO A 40 -6.88 16.62 11.51
N ARG A 41 -5.93 15.83 12.03
CA ARG A 41 -5.31 16.08 13.34
C ARG A 41 -3.96 16.78 13.25
N TYR A 42 -3.13 16.43 12.27
CA TYR A 42 -1.76 16.95 12.15
C TYR A 42 -1.66 18.20 11.26
N ALA A 43 -2.49 18.28 10.23
CA ALA A 43 -2.49 19.37 9.26
C ALA A 43 -3.90 19.78 8.82
N PRO A 44 -4.75 20.26 9.77
CA PRO A 44 -6.13 20.65 9.47
C PRO A 44 -6.22 21.86 8.52
N ASP A 45 -5.14 22.60 8.34
CA ASP A 45 -4.99 23.68 7.36
C ASP A 45 -4.92 23.16 5.91
N LEU A 46 -4.53 21.91 5.67
CA LEU A 46 -4.47 21.33 4.33
C LEU A 46 -5.86 20.88 3.88
N HIS A 47 -6.32 21.42 2.77
CA HIS A 47 -7.63 21.08 2.21
C HIS A 47 -7.53 19.84 1.32
N ILE A 48 -7.44 18.68 1.98
CA ILE A 48 -7.51 17.37 1.32
C ILE A 48 -8.95 17.12 0.89
N LEU A 49 -9.15 16.83 -0.39
CA LEU A 49 -10.46 16.59 -1.01
C LEU A 49 -10.79 15.10 -1.13
N GLY A 50 -9.78 14.24 -1.14
CA GLY A 50 -9.95 12.79 -1.26
C GLY A 50 -8.62 12.07 -1.49
N VAL A 51 -8.69 10.74 -1.50
CA VAL A 51 -7.55 9.85 -1.68
C VAL A 51 -7.82 8.89 -2.84
N VAL A 52 -6.83 8.64 -3.67
CA VAL A 52 -6.78 7.57 -4.66
C VAL A 52 -5.67 6.62 -4.24
N ALA A 53 -5.99 5.35 -4.04
CA ALA A 53 -5.02 4.33 -3.65
C ALA A 53 -5.19 3.09 -4.54
N THR A 54 -4.11 2.65 -5.18
CA THR A 54 -4.13 1.49 -6.08
C THR A 54 -3.19 0.41 -5.58
N GLY A 55 -3.53 -0.88 -5.76
CA GLY A 55 -2.69 -1.99 -5.27
C GLY A 55 -2.39 -1.85 -3.77
N VAL A 56 -3.41 -1.56 -2.95
CA VAL A 56 -3.19 -1.03 -1.60
C VAL A 56 -2.42 -1.99 -0.69
N VAL A 57 -1.32 -1.48 -0.10
CA VAL A 57 -0.53 -2.17 0.93
C VAL A 57 -0.64 -1.40 2.25
N THR A 58 -1.62 -1.77 3.08
CA THR A 58 -1.81 -1.24 4.43
C THR A 58 -2.75 -2.15 5.21
N ASP A 59 -2.64 -2.13 6.54
CA ASP A 59 -3.64 -2.69 7.43
C ASP A 59 -4.39 -1.60 8.19
N PHE A 60 -5.60 -1.93 8.64
CA PHE A 60 -6.37 -1.10 9.55
C PHE A 60 -6.66 -1.88 10.83
N ALA A 61 -6.67 -1.18 11.97
CA ALA A 61 -7.14 -1.78 13.21
C ALA A 61 -8.60 -2.26 13.03
N PRO A 62 -8.97 -3.44 13.55
CA PRO A 62 -10.31 -3.98 13.40
C PRO A 62 -11.38 -3.01 13.93
N THR A 63 -12.47 -2.87 13.19
CA THR A 63 -13.66 -2.16 13.68
C THR A 63 -14.35 -3.01 14.75
N ALA A 64 -14.97 -2.39 15.76
CA ALA A 64 -15.67 -3.11 16.83
C ALA A 64 -16.81 -4.02 16.34
N HIS A 65 -17.47 -3.64 15.24
CA HIS A 65 -18.60 -4.36 14.66
C HIS A 65 -18.45 -4.43 13.12
N PRO A 66 -17.56 -5.29 12.61
CA PRO A 66 -17.39 -5.43 11.16
C PRO A 66 -18.65 -6.05 10.56
N LYS A 67 -19.09 -5.51 9.41
CA LYS A 67 -20.23 -6.03 8.64
C LYS A 67 -19.77 -6.96 7.52
N HIS A 68 -18.54 -6.78 7.06
CA HIS A 68 -17.95 -7.58 5.99
C HIS A 68 -16.96 -8.59 6.59
N PRO A 69 -17.08 -9.89 6.26
CA PRO A 69 -16.16 -10.91 6.77
C PRO A 69 -14.77 -10.73 6.16
N PRO A 70 -13.68 -10.83 6.94
CA PRO A 70 -12.33 -10.70 6.39
C PRO A 70 -11.96 -11.91 5.54
N MET A 71 -11.12 -11.69 4.53
CA MET A 71 -10.45 -12.74 3.78
C MET A 71 -9.11 -13.08 4.44
N THR A 72 -8.72 -14.36 4.40
CA THR A 72 -7.39 -14.79 4.83
C THR A 72 -6.33 -14.17 3.93
N ARG A 73 -5.23 -13.68 4.52
CA ARG A 73 -4.10 -13.14 3.78
C ARG A 73 -3.55 -14.18 2.79
N SER A 74 -3.35 -13.78 1.55
CA SER A 74 -2.78 -14.62 0.49
C SER A 74 -1.99 -13.74 -0.47
N ASN A 75 -0.71 -14.06 -0.63
CA ASN A 75 0.18 -13.49 -1.63
C ASN A 75 0.77 -14.65 -2.43
N THR A 76 0.81 -14.50 -3.74
CA THR A 76 1.35 -15.49 -4.68
C THR A 76 2.68 -15.02 -5.29
N GLU A 77 3.20 -13.87 -4.84
CA GLU A 77 4.54 -13.40 -5.19
C GLU A 77 5.61 -14.48 -4.96
N SER A 78 6.66 -14.45 -5.79
CA SER A 78 7.74 -15.44 -5.67
C SER A 78 8.46 -15.31 -4.31
N PRO A 79 8.98 -16.41 -3.73
CA PRO A 79 9.77 -16.34 -2.50
C PRO A 79 11.00 -15.42 -2.60
N HIS A 80 11.53 -15.21 -3.80
CA HIS A 80 12.63 -14.29 -4.08
C HIS A 80 12.20 -12.82 -4.00
N MET A 81 11.02 -12.50 -4.54
CA MET A 81 10.45 -11.15 -4.43
C MET A 81 10.11 -10.83 -2.98
N ALA A 82 9.48 -11.79 -2.28
CA ALA A 82 9.18 -11.67 -0.85
C ALA A 82 10.44 -11.36 -0.03
N ALA A 83 11.59 -11.99 -0.34
CA ALA A 83 12.86 -11.70 0.33
C ALA A 83 13.33 -10.26 0.09
N GLY A 84 13.15 -9.73 -1.12
CA GLY A 84 13.47 -8.35 -1.45
C GLY A 84 12.61 -7.34 -0.70
N PHE A 85 11.33 -7.62 -0.50
CA PHE A 85 10.47 -6.78 0.34
C PHE A 85 10.79 -6.90 1.83
N GLU A 86 11.07 -8.11 2.31
CA GLU A 86 11.38 -8.35 3.72
C GLU A 86 12.65 -7.63 4.13
N ILE A 87 13.73 -7.71 3.33
CA ILE A 87 14.97 -7.02 3.68
C ILE A 87 14.80 -5.50 3.71
N LEU A 88 13.97 -4.91 2.83
CA LEU A 88 13.69 -3.48 2.86
C LEU A 88 12.85 -3.09 4.09
N THR A 89 11.99 -4.00 4.55
CA THR A 89 11.21 -3.82 5.78
C THR A 89 12.14 -3.83 6.99
N ASP A 90 13.11 -4.75 7.04
CA ASP A 90 14.11 -4.83 8.09
C ASP A 90 15.02 -3.59 8.13
N GLU A 91 15.66 -3.28 7.00
CA GLU A 91 16.62 -2.17 6.87
C GLU A 91 15.98 -0.79 7.02
N GLY A 92 14.72 -0.66 6.61
CA GLY A 92 13.98 0.59 6.68
C GLY A 92 13.18 0.72 7.97
N SER A 93 12.11 -0.05 8.08
CA SER A 93 11.08 0.14 9.11
C SER A 93 11.52 -0.41 10.46
N LYS A 94 11.95 -1.67 10.53
CA LYS A 94 12.31 -2.31 11.81
C LYS A 94 13.56 -1.68 12.41
N GLN A 95 14.60 -1.41 11.62
CA GLN A 95 15.78 -0.67 12.07
C GLN A 95 15.43 0.73 12.61
N SER A 96 14.49 1.44 11.98
CA SER A 96 14.06 2.78 12.45
C SER A 96 13.29 2.72 13.77
N LEU A 97 12.56 1.63 14.01
CA LEU A 97 11.82 1.39 15.26
C LEU A 97 12.75 0.91 16.38
N HIS A 98 13.84 0.22 16.03
CA HIS A 98 14.80 -0.36 16.96
C HIS A 98 16.25 0.06 16.65
N PRO A 99 16.60 1.36 16.75
CA PRO A 99 17.89 1.88 16.25
C PRO A 99 19.14 1.35 16.97
N GLY A 100 18.98 0.68 18.12
CA GLY A 100 20.07 0.03 18.86
C GLY A 100 20.11 -1.49 18.71
N GLN A 101 19.19 -2.08 17.96
CA GLN A 101 19.19 -3.51 17.70
C GLN A 101 20.09 -3.82 16.51
N ASP A 102 20.85 -4.91 16.61
CA ASP A 102 21.58 -5.48 15.50
C ASP A 102 20.58 -6.23 14.60
N MET A 103 20.17 -5.61 13.49
CA MET A 103 19.19 -6.20 12.56
C MET A 103 19.79 -7.36 11.75
N ASP A 104 21.11 -7.41 11.65
CA ASP A 104 21.85 -8.50 11.05
C ASP A 104 21.83 -9.76 11.95
N ALA A 105 21.52 -9.61 13.25
CA ALA A 105 21.42 -10.73 14.17
C ALA A 105 20.27 -11.67 13.75
N GLY A 106 20.61 -12.93 13.49
CA GLY A 106 19.66 -13.94 13.06
C GLY A 106 19.58 -14.12 11.54
N MET A 107 20.34 -13.35 10.75
CA MET A 107 20.51 -13.58 9.32
C MET A 107 21.52 -14.68 9.00
N THR A 108 21.36 -15.33 7.85
CA THR A 108 22.38 -16.21 7.26
C THR A 108 23.38 -15.39 6.46
N GLU A 109 24.42 -16.02 5.88
CA GLU A 109 25.31 -15.34 4.93
C GLU A 109 24.54 -14.72 3.75
N LYS A 110 23.49 -15.39 3.26
CA LYS A 110 22.60 -14.85 2.22
C LYS A 110 21.83 -13.61 2.72
N GLY A 111 21.36 -13.63 3.96
CA GLY A 111 20.69 -12.47 4.57
C GLY A 111 21.61 -11.26 4.73
N HIS A 112 22.83 -11.47 5.25
CA HIS A 112 23.83 -10.40 5.34
C HIS A 112 24.22 -9.85 3.97
N ASP A 113 24.30 -10.71 2.96
CA ASP A 113 24.58 -10.28 1.60
C ASP A 113 23.44 -9.45 1.00
N LEU A 114 22.20 -9.93 1.15
CA LEU A 114 21.02 -9.20 0.72
C LEU A 114 20.87 -7.85 1.45
N SER A 115 21.16 -7.80 2.74
CA SER A 115 21.20 -6.57 3.55
C SER A 115 22.16 -5.53 2.97
N ARG A 116 23.38 -5.94 2.60
CA ARG A 116 24.35 -5.05 1.93
C ARG A 116 23.81 -4.53 0.60
N GLN A 117 23.18 -5.40 -0.19
CA GLN A 117 22.63 -5.01 -1.50
C GLN A 117 21.43 -4.08 -1.39
N ALA A 118 20.55 -4.30 -0.41
CA ALA A 118 19.37 -3.47 -0.17
C ALA A 118 19.74 -2.01 0.10
N ARG A 119 20.90 -1.76 0.72
CA ARG A 119 21.42 -0.41 0.99
C ARG A 119 21.98 0.31 -0.25
N GLN A 120 22.13 -0.38 -1.38
CA GLN A 120 22.81 0.13 -2.57
C GLN A 120 21.99 0.01 -3.87
N SER A 121 20.97 -0.84 -3.88
CA SER A 121 20.20 -1.19 -5.09
C SER A 121 18.81 -0.55 -5.09
N CYS A 122 18.30 -0.27 -6.30
CA CYS A 122 16.88 0.02 -6.47
C CYS A 122 16.05 -1.28 -6.43
N LEU A 123 14.74 -1.17 -6.18
CA LEU A 123 13.84 -2.32 -5.96
C LEU A 123 13.92 -3.38 -7.08
N GLY A 124 13.89 -2.96 -8.34
CA GLY A 124 13.95 -3.88 -9.47
C GLY A 124 15.29 -4.62 -9.59
N ASP A 125 16.40 -3.98 -9.24
CA ASP A 125 17.72 -4.63 -9.17
C ASP A 125 17.78 -5.61 -8.00
N LEU A 126 17.20 -5.24 -6.86
CA LEU A 126 17.14 -6.10 -5.69
C LEU A 126 16.35 -7.39 -5.96
N PHE A 127 15.24 -7.32 -6.69
CA PHE A 127 14.48 -8.51 -7.09
C PHE A 127 15.25 -9.41 -8.06
N ARG A 128 15.97 -8.82 -9.03
CA ARG A 128 16.87 -9.61 -9.88
C ARG A 128 18.00 -10.25 -9.07
N TYR A 129 18.48 -9.55 -8.05
CA TYR A 129 19.53 -10.05 -7.17
C TYR A 129 19.07 -11.27 -6.39
N THR A 130 17.91 -11.20 -5.73
CA THR A 130 17.38 -12.32 -4.96
C THR A 130 17.10 -13.54 -5.83
N ASP A 131 16.60 -13.34 -7.05
CA ASP A 131 16.40 -14.42 -8.03
C ASP A 131 17.72 -15.06 -8.46
N SER A 132 18.68 -14.26 -8.92
CA SER A 132 19.98 -14.76 -9.43
C SER A 132 20.88 -15.41 -8.36
N HIS A 133 20.68 -15.09 -7.09
CA HIS A 133 21.45 -15.63 -5.97
C HIS A 133 20.66 -16.64 -5.12
N ASP A 134 19.45 -17.02 -5.58
CA ASP A 134 18.55 -17.94 -4.88
C ASP A 134 18.33 -17.51 -3.42
N ILE A 135 18.06 -16.24 -3.18
CA ILE A 135 17.77 -15.71 -1.83
C ILE A 135 16.26 -15.68 -1.65
N THR A 136 15.78 -16.30 -0.58
CA THR A 136 14.35 -16.40 -0.22
C THR A 136 14.17 -16.07 1.25
N THR A 137 12.95 -15.73 1.67
CA THR A 137 12.61 -15.54 3.08
C THR A 137 12.94 -16.76 3.94
N ALA A 138 12.91 -17.97 3.35
CA ALA A 138 13.24 -19.22 4.03
C ALA A 138 14.74 -19.46 4.23
N ASN A 139 15.62 -18.82 3.46
CA ASN A 139 17.07 -19.07 3.52
C ASN A 139 17.90 -17.84 3.90
N MET A 140 17.30 -16.65 3.98
CA MET A 140 17.98 -15.44 4.44
C MET A 140 18.04 -15.32 5.97
N PHE A 141 17.17 -16.05 6.70
CA PHE A 141 17.16 -16.08 8.17
C PHE A 141 17.55 -17.45 8.72
N THR A 142 18.27 -17.46 9.84
CA THR A 142 18.71 -18.70 10.52
C THR A 142 17.53 -19.52 11.07
N ALA A 143 16.44 -18.85 11.45
CA ALA A 143 15.21 -19.48 11.90
C ALA A 143 14.35 -20.06 10.74
N GLY A 144 14.75 -19.85 9.48
CA GLY A 144 14.01 -20.30 8.31
C GLY A 144 12.74 -19.48 8.00
N ALA A 145 12.56 -18.34 8.67
CA ALA A 145 11.47 -17.40 8.43
C ALA A 145 11.85 -16.00 8.93
N ALA A 146 11.15 -15.00 8.41
CA ALA A 146 11.26 -13.63 8.89
C ALA A 146 10.78 -13.50 10.34
N PRO A 147 11.53 -12.83 11.22
CA PRO A 147 11.07 -12.55 12.58
C PRO A 147 9.85 -11.62 12.56
N GLU A 148 8.80 -11.99 13.29
CA GLU A 148 7.70 -11.09 13.60
C GLU A 148 8.18 -9.94 14.48
N ASP A 149 7.74 -8.72 14.18
CA ASP A 149 8.01 -7.52 14.97
C ASP A 149 6.68 -6.81 15.32
N PRO A 150 6.20 -6.93 16.57
CA PRO A 150 4.98 -6.27 17.01
C PRO A 150 5.02 -4.74 16.88
N ALA A 151 6.19 -4.11 17.05
CA ALA A 151 6.33 -2.67 16.90
C ALA A 151 6.14 -2.25 15.44
N TYR A 152 6.69 -3.03 14.50
CA TYR A 152 6.43 -2.84 13.08
C TYR A 152 4.95 -3.03 12.73
N ILE A 153 4.33 -4.12 13.17
CA ILE A 153 2.89 -4.38 12.93
C ILE A 153 2.05 -3.21 13.44
N GLN A 154 2.35 -2.72 14.65
CA GLN A 154 1.66 -1.57 15.24
C GLN A 154 1.88 -0.29 14.43
N ALA A 155 3.11 -0.02 13.97
CA ALA A 155 3.45 1.18 13.20
C ALA A 155 2.87 1.15 11.77
N PHE A 156 2.79 -0.02 11.17
CA PHE A 156 2.23 -0.24 9.83
C PHE A 156 0.70 -0.14 9.81
N THR A 157 0.05 -0.53 10.91
CA THR A 157 -1.41 -0.54 11.02
C THR A 157 -1.98 0.87 11.23
N ILE A 158 -2.87 1.32 10.34
CA ILE A 158 -3.61 2.56 10.54
C ILE A 158 -4.67 2.34 11.64
N PRO A 159 -4.65 3.09 12.76
CA PRO A 159 -5.49 2.81 13.93
C PRO A 159 -7.02 2.92 13.74
N ASN A 160 -7.48 3.50 12.63
CA ASN A 160 -8.90 3.62 12.32
C ASN A 160 -9.09 3.78 10.81
N ALA A 161 -10.03 3.05 10.22
CA ALA A 161 -10.34 3.10 8.79
C ALA A 161 -11.36 4.19 8.39
N HIS A 162 -11.79 5.06 9.32
CA HIS A 162 -12.68 6.17 9.05
C HIS A 162 -11.91 7.38 8.47
N PHE A 163 -12.33 7.85 7.30
CA PHE A 163 -11.83 9.04 6.64
C PHE A 163 -12.93 10.08 6.50
N SER A 164 -12.60 11.35 6.76
CA SER A 164 -13.51 12.49 6.55
C SER A 164 -13.65 12.90 5.08
N VAL A 165 -12.91 12.26 4.18
CA VAL A 165 -12.87 12.52 2.74
C VAL A 165 -13.14 11.24 1.96
N PRO A 166 -13.67 11.31 0.74
CA PRO A 166 -13.88 10.13 -0.09
C PRO A 166 -12.56 9.47 -0.50
N VAL A 167 -12.61 8.14 -0.63
CA VAL A 167 -11.46 7.32 -1.04
C VAL A 167 -11.83 6.50 -2.27
N LEU A 168 -11.01 6.55 -3.32
CA LEU A 168 -11.04 5.58 -4.41
C LEU A 168 -9.98 4.53 -4.18
N VAL A 169 -10.36 3.25 -4.25
CA VAL A 169 -9.44 2.12 -4.27
C VAL A 169 -9.50 1.44 -5.62
N GLY A 170 -8.35 1.19 -6.24
CA GLY A 170 -8.23 0.40 -7.46
C GLY A 170 -7.45 -0.89 -7.21
N THR A 171 -8.05 -2.04 -7.53
CA THR A 171 -7.44 -3.36 -7.29
C THR A 171 -7.38 -4.15 -8.58
N GLY A 172 -6.18 -4.58 -8.98
CA GLY A 172 -6.02 -5.62 -9.99
C GLY A 172 -6.44 -6.97 -9.41
N LEU A 173 -7.28 -7.73 -10.10
CA LEU A 173 -7.76 -9.01 -9.58
C LEU A 173 -6.77 -10.17 -9.81
N ALA A 174 -5.69 -9.94 -10.56
CA ALA A 174 -4.53 -10.82 -10.68
C ALA A 174 -3.32 -10.30 -9.86
N ASP A 175 -3.59 -9.55 -8.78
CA ASP A 175 -2.57 -8.96 -7.93
C ASP A 175 -2.09 -9.95 -6.85
N GLY A 176 -1.00 -10.64 -7.16
CA GLY A 176 -0.31 -11.55 -6.26
C GLY A 176 0.71 -10.92 -5.30
N GLU A 177 1.01 -9.62 -5.47
CA GLU A 177 2.06 -8.92 -4.71
C GLU A 177 1.50 -8.18 -3.49
N ALA A 178 0.45 -7.35 -3.67
CA ALA A 178 -0.26 -6.83 -2.51
C ALA A 178 -1.25 -7.84 -1.95
N GLY A 179 -1.69 -8.79 -2.79
CA GLY A 179 -2.73 -9.77 -2.51
C GLY A 179 -4.13 -9.16 -2.60
N ILE A 180 -5.01 -9.80 -3.37
CA ILE A 180 -6.40 -9.33 -3.52
C ILE A 180 -7.18 -9.35 -2.21
N SER A 181 -6.87 -10.29 -1.31
CA SER A 181 -7.51 -10.46 -0.01
C SER A 181 -7.22 -9.28 0.92
N GLN A 182 -5.99 -8.78 0.95
CA GLN A 182 -5.61 -7.64 1.80
C GLN A 182 -6.25 -6.36 1.31
N GLN A 183 -6.25 -6.14 -0.01
CA GLN A 183 -6.90 -4.98 -0.60
C GLN A 183 -8.41 -4.99 -0.33
N TYR A 184 -9.06 -6.15 -0.44
CA TYR A 184 -10.45 -6.32 -0.02
C TYR A 184 -10.62 -5.98 1.46
N ASN A 185 -9.79 -6.52 2.35
CA ASN A 185 -9.88 -6.26 3.79
C ASN A 185 -9.72 -4.77 4.13
N ALA A 186 -8.84 -4.05 3.43
CA ALA A 186 -8.69 -2.61 3.58
C ALA A 186 -9.96 -1.85 3.15
N VAL A 187 -10.55 -2.22 2.01
CA VAL A 187 -11.83 -1.65 1.54
C VAL A 187 -12.97 -1.96 2.50
N ALA A 188 -13.07 -3.19 2.98
CA ALA A 188 -14.07 -3.64 3.95
C ALA A 188 -13.97 -2.86 5.26
N ALA A 189 -12.77 -2.72 5.82
CA ALA A 189 -12.52 -1.93 7.03
C ALA A 189 -12.97 -0.48 6.85
N MET A 190 -12.63 0.15 5.72
CA MET A 190 -13.04 1.53 5.44
C MET A 190 -14.57 1.66 5.31
N CYS A 191 -15.22 0.76 4.58
CA CYS A 191 -16.68 0.75 4.45
C CYS A 191 -17.38 0.53 5.79
N ASP A 192 -16.87 -0.39 6.64
CA ASP A 192 -17.42 -0.68 7.96
C ASP A 192 -17.24 0.48 8.94
N ALA A 193 -16.14 1.23 8.80
CA ALA A 193 -15.88 2.47 9.53
C ALA A 193 -16.69 3.67 9.00
N GLY A 194 -17.51 3.50 7.96
CA GLY A 194 -18.36 4.56 7.40
C GLY A 194 -17.66 5.52 6.45
N THR A 195 -16.46 5.17 5.97
CA THR A 195 -15.78 5.93 4.91
C THR A 195 -16.53 5.82 3.60
N HIS A 196 -16.60 6.92 2.85
CA HIS A 196 -17.16 6.92 1.51
C HIS A 196 -16.15 6.35 0.50
N VAL A 197 -16.24 5.05 0.22
CA VAL A 197 -15.31 4.33 -0.66
C VAL A 197 -15.91 4.07 -2.05
N THR A 198 -15.17 4.42 -3.10
CA THR A 198 -15.37 3.93 -4.46
C THR A 198 -14.34 2.84 -4.73
N TRP A 199 -14.75 1.56 -4.76
CA TRP A 199 -13.84 0.46 -5.09
C TRP A 199 -14.01 0.04 -6.55
N VAL A 200 -12.92 0.04 -7.29
CA VAL A 200 -12.85 -0.37 -8.70
C VAL A 200 -11.97 -1.61 -8.80
N GLN A 201 -12.51 -2.65 -9.42
CA GLN A 201 -11.84 -3.93 -9.64
C GLN A 201 -11.46 -4.06 -11.11
N TYR A 202 -10.21 -4.42 -11.38
CA TYR A 202 -9.69 -4.57 -12.74
C TYR A 202 -9.36 -6.04 -13.01
N HIS A 203 -10.24 -6.70 -13.77
CA HIS A 203 -10.11 -8.11 -14.12
C HIS A 203 -8.82 -8.39 -14.91
N GLY A 204 -8.14 -9.47 -14.53
CA GLY A 204 -6.90 -9.95 -15.16
C GLY A 204 -5.70 -9.00 -15.06
N LEU A 205 -5.82 -7.87 -14.36
CA LEU A 205 -4.70 -6.96 -14.17
C LEU A 205 -3.92 -7.32 -12.92
N THR A 206 -2.59 -7.34 -13.05
CA THR A 206 -1.65 -7.60 -11.96
C THR A 206 -1.46 -6.36 -11.09
N HIS A 207 -0.70 -6.51 -9.99
CA HIS A 207 -0.30 -5.40 -9.10
C HIS A 207 0.18 -4.17 -9.88
N ASN A 208 1.13 -4.40 -10.79
CA ASN A 208 1.76 -3.37 -11.59
C ASN A 208 0.97 -3.07 -12.88
N GLY A 209 0.21 -4.04 -13.39
CA GLY A 209 -0.64 -3.86 -14.57
C GLY A 209 -1.85 -2.96 -14.34
N ALA A 210 -2.35 -2.86 -13.10
CA ALA A 210 -3.57 -2.11 -12.78
C ALA A 210 -3.39 -0.58 -12.74
N VAL A 211 -2.16 -0.10 -12.55
CA VAL A 211 -1.88 1.31 -12.23
C VAL A 211 -2.28 2.26 -13.35
N ASN A 212 -1.77 2.05 -14.57
CA ASN A 212 -2.10 2.94 -15.70
C ASN A 212 -3.57 2.82 -16.13
N PRO A 213 -4.15 1.61 -16.27
CA PRO A 213 -5.57 1.46 -16.56
C PRO A 213 -6.48 2.14 -15.52
N SER A 214 -6.07 2.17 -14.24
CA SER A 214 -6.82 2.87 -13.19
C SER A 214 -6.97 4.38 -13.43
N ALA A 215 -6.17 4.98 -14.31
CA ALA A 215 -6.31 6.38 -14.68
C ALA A 215 -7.69 6.69 -15.30
N ASN A 216 -8.33 5.71 -15.94
CA ASN A 216 -9.67 5.85 -16.51
C ASN A 216 -10.74 6.13 -15.44
N ASP A 217 -10.51 5.73 -14.19
CA ASP A 217 -11.44 5.93 -13.07
C ASP A 217 -10.91 6.96 -12.06
N SER A 218 -9.63 6.89 -11.72
CA SER A 218 -8.99 7.75 -10.73
C SER A 218 -8.88 9.21 -11.17
N VAL A 219 -8.60 9.48 -12.46
CA VAL A 219 -8.52 10.86 -12.95
C VAL A 219 -9.90 11.53 -12.95
N PRO A 220 -10.98 10.92 -13.48
CA PRO A 220 -12.33 11.47 -13.33
C PRO A 220 -12.77 11.65 -11.88
N PHE A 221 -12.42 10.73 -10.98
CA PHE A 221 -12.66 10.87 -9.54
C PHE A 221 -11.98 12.13 -8.99
N ALA A 222 -10.67 12.29 -9.19
CA ALA A 222 -9.90 13.44 -8.72
C ALA A 222 -10.41 14.76 -9.31
N LEU A 223 -10.68 14.81 -10.62
CA LEU A 223 -11.25 15.99 -11.28
C LEU A 223 -12.66 16.31 -10.79
N GLY A 224 -13.46 15.30 -10.43
CA GLY A 224 -14.76 15.45 -9.81
C GLY A 224 -14.67 16.15 -8.46
N LEU A 225 -13.77 15.68 -7.59
CA LEU A 225 -13.51 16.29 -6.29
C LEU A 225 -13.04 17.74 -6.41
N LEU A 226 -12.13 18.02 -7.35
CA LEU A 226 -11.68 19.38 -7.64
C LEU A 226 -12.81 20.31 -8.11
N LYS A 227 -13.89 19.75 -8.67
CA LYS A 227 -15.12 20.47 -9.06
C LYS A 227 -16.21 20.47 -7.97
N GLY A 228 -15.93 19.94 -6.78
CA GLY A 228 -16.89 19.86 -5.67
C GLY A 228 -17.96 18.78 -5.85
N LYS A 229 -17.73 17.78 -6.72
CA LYS A 229 -18.68 16.67 -6.91
C LYS A 229 -18.44 15.58 -5.88
N ALA A 230 -19.52 15.08 -5.29
CA ALA A 230 -19.48 13.87 -4.46
C ALA A 230 -19.37 12.63 -5.35
N PRO A 231 -18.39 11.73 -5.15
CA PRO A 231 -18.28 10.48 -5.89
C PRO A 231 -19.37 9.49 -5.46
N LYS A 232 -19.59 8.42 -6.22
CA LYS A 232 -20.48 7.32 -5.82
C LYS A 232 -19.74 6.33 -4.91
N SER A 233 -20.38 5.88 -3.83
CA SER A 233 -19.85 4.81 -2.98
C SER A 233 -20.27 3.44 -3.49
N THR A 234 -19.41 2.44 -3.31
CA THR A 234 -19.67 1.02 -3.62
C THR A 234 -19.80 0.16 -2.36
N CYS A 235 -19.77 0.76 -1.16
CA CYS A 235 -19.81 0.02 0.10
C CYS A 235 -21.07 -0.82 0.30
N SER A 236 -22.22 -0.40 -0.24
CA SER A 236 -23.49 -1.14 -0.10
C SER A 236 -23.53 -2.44 -0.91
N THR A 237 -22.64 -2.61 -1.88
CA THR A 237 -22.56 -3.78 -2.76
C THR A 237 -21.29 -4.60 -2.53
N LEU A 238 -20.50 -4.26 -1.51
CA LEU A 238 -19.22 -4.89 -1.22
C LEU A 238 -19.42 -6.37 -0.84
N LYS A 239 -18.61 -7.25 -1.43
CA LYS A 239 -18.61 -8.69 -1.16
C LYS A 239 -17.16 -9.20 -1.17
N PRO A 240 -16.84 -10.26 -0.39
CA PRO A 240 -15.57 -10.95 -0.49
C PRO A 240 -15.27 -11.34 -1.93
N LEU A 241 -13.99 -11.25 -2.31
CA LEU A 241 -13.51 -11.73 -3.60
C LEU A 241 -13.47 -13.26 -3.62
N GLY A 242 -13.41 -13.81 -4.83
CA GLY A 242 -13.13 -15.22 -5.05
C GLY A 242 -11.63 -15.52 -4.90
N HIS A 243 -11.09 -16.24 -5.88
CA HIS A 243 -9.65 -16.49 -5.99
C HIS A 243 -8.98 -15.37 -6.79
N GLU A 244 -7.66 -15.25 -6.65
CA GLU A 244 -6.82 -14.44 -7.53
C GLU A 244 -6.98 -14.92 -8.98
N GLU A 245 -7.19 -13.98 -9.90
CA GLU A 245 -7.39 -14.27 -11.31
C GLU A 245 -6.05 -14.53 -12.02
N GLU A 246 -6.12 -15.22 -13.15
CA GLU A 246 -4.96 -15.36 -14.03
C GLU A 246 -4.60 -14.02 -14.68
N PRO A 247 -3.32 -13.63 -14.70
CA PRO A 247 -2.86 -12.42 -15.39
C PRO A 247 -3.22 -12.44 -16.88
N THR A 248 -3.83 -11.35 -17.37
CA THR A 248 -4.05 -11.15 -18.80
C THR A 248 -2.71 -11.04 -19.52
N PRO A 249 -2.42 -11.89 -20.52
CA PRO A 249 -1.15 -11.85 -21.23
C PRO A 249 -0.90 -10.52 -21.93
N GLY A 250 0.36 -10.07 -21.97
CA GLY A 250 0.77 -8.89 -22.72
C GLY A 250 0.46 -7.55 -22.07
N ILE A 251 -0.13 -7.53 -20.87
CA ILE A 251 -0.20 -6.32 -20.04
C ILE A 251 1.21 -6.01 -19.54
N LYS A 252 1.73 -4.86 -19.95
CA LYS A 252 3.08 -4.43 -19.57
C LYS A 252 3.13 -4.12 -18.06
N TRP A 253 4.24 -4.51 -17.46
CA TRP A 253 4.67 -3.96 -16.17
C TRP A 253 4.79 -2.43 -16.30
N ASN A 254 4.39 -1.70 -15.27
CA ASN A 254 4.52 -0.26 -15.24
C ASN A 254 5.99 0.10 -14.96
N ASN A 255 6.80 0.16 -16.02
CA ASN A 255 8.17 0.72 -16.02
C ASN A 255 8.15 2.12 -16.61
#